data_AF-A0A9C9GAD8-F1
#
_entry.id   AF-A0A9C9GAD8-F1
#
_cell.length_a   1.000
_cell.length_b   1.000
_cell.length_c   1.000
_cell.angle_alpha   90.00
_cell.angle_beta   90.00
_cell.angle_gamma   90.00
#
_symmetry.space_group_name_H-M   'P 1'
#
loop_
_entity.id
_entity.type
_entity.pdbx_description
1 polymer ?
#
loop_
_entity_poly.entity_id
_entity_poly.type
_entity_poly.pdbx_seq_one_letter_code
_entity_poly.pdbx_strand_id
1 'polypeptide(L)' 'AGLVDELIVYIAPHIMGDSARGLFHLPGLEQMQDRIALEWLDIRQVGDALRITARPETKQGESGKV' A
#
# COMPACT_ATOMS: atom_id res chain seq x y z
N ALA A 1 -3.83 -6.21 -13.65
CA ALA A 1 -3.75 -5.90 -12.20
C ALA A 1 -2.75 -6.86 -11.56
N GLY A 2 -2.14 -6.52 -10.42
CA GLY A 2 -1.26 -7.43 -9.67
C GLY A 2 0.20 -7.46 -10.12
N LEU A 3 0.79 -6.32 -10.49
CA LEU A 3 2.22 -6.23 -10.83
C LEU A 3 3.14 -5.98 -9.62
N VAL A 4 2.55 -5.80 -8.43
CA VAL A 4 3.28 -5.50 -7.20
C VAL A 4 3.07 -6.66 -6.24
N ASP A 5 4.14 -7.36 -5.92
CA ASP A 5 4.13 -8.46 -4.95
C ASP A 5 4.38 -7.95 -3.52
N GLU A 6 5.20 -6.90 -3.37
CA GLU A 6 5.59 -6.32 -2.08
C GLU A 6 5.69 -4.79 -2.16
N LEU A 7 5.21 -4.11 -1.13
CA LEU A 7 5.28 -2.68 -0.90
C LEU A 7 6.22 -2.39 0.28
N ILE A 8 7.27 -1.61 0.05
CA ILE A 8 8.18 -1.13 1.09
C ILE A 8 8.03 0.40 1.20
N VAL A 9 7.52 0.88 2.34
CA VAL A 9 7.30 2.31 2.61
C VAL A 9 8.24 2.80 3.70
N TYR A 10 8.83 3.97 3.50
CA TYR A 10 9.59 4.69 4.52
C TYR A 10 8.81 5.92 4.97
N ILE A 11 8.55 6.03 6.28
CA ILE A 11 7.83 7.15 6.90
C ILE A 11 8.79 7.91 7.81
N ALA A 12 9.10 9.16 7.45
CA ALA A 12 9.85 10.09 8.27
C ALA A 12 8.93 10.82 9.28
N PRO A 13 9.45 11.34 10.41
CA PRO A 13 8.65 11.96 11.46
C PRO A 13 8.27 13.42 11.11
N HIS A 14 7.59 13.62 9.98
CA HIS A 14 7.22 14.94 9.45
C HIS A 14 5.73 15.01 9.08
N ILE A 15 5.11 16.18 9.26
CA ILE A 15 3.73 16.46 8.88
C ILE A 15 3.75 17.49 7.74
N MET A 16 3.18 17.16 6.58
CA MET A 16 3.26 17.99 5.38
C MET A 16 1.92 18.63 4.96
N GLY A 17 0.81 18.25 5.60
CA GLY A 17 -0.53 18.73 5.25
C GLY A 17 -1.13 18.04 4.02
N ASP A 18 -2.42 18.28 3.75
CA ASP A 18 -3.19 17.65 2.66
C ASP A 18 -2.75 18.11 1.27
N SER A 19 -2.24 19.34 1.16
CA SER A 19 -1.81 19.94 -0.11
C SER A 19 -0.43 19.43 -0.56
N ALA A 20 0.21 18.56 0.23
CA ALA A 20 1.44 17.90 -0.16
C ALA A 20 1.21 16.84 -1.25
N ARG A 21 2.30 16.39 -1.88
CA ARG A 21 2.22 15.32 -2.88
C ARG A 21 1.90 13.98 -2.22
N GLY A 22 0.76 13.39 -2.56
CA GLY A 22 0.36 12.06 -2.08
C GLY A 22 1.34 10.96 -2.51
N LEU A 23 1.50 9.94 -1.65
CA LEU A 23 2.34 8.77 -1.92
C LEU A 23 1.83 7.96 -3.13
N PHE A 24 0.52 7.95 -3.33
CA PHE A 24 -0.14 7.23 -4.40
C PHE A 24 -1.08 8.14 -5.18
N HIS A 25 -1.12 7.94 -6.49
CA HIS A 25 -2.18 8.45 -7.36
C HIS A 25 -2.86 7.23 -8.00
N LEU A 26 -3.94 6.75 -7.37
CA LEU A 26 -4.65 5.53 -7.75
C LEU A 26 -6.07 5.88 -8.23
N PRO A 27 -6.23 6.28 -9.49
CA PRO A 27 -7.54 6.50 -10.07
C PRO A 27 -8.36 5.19 -10.03
N GLY A 28 -9.66 5.30 -9.74
CA GLY A 28 -10.57 4.16 -9.68
C GLY A 28 -10.81 3.56 -8.29
N LEU A 29 -10.21 4.12 -7.23
CA LEU A 29 -10.60 3.83 -5.84
C LEU A 29 -11.63 4.87 -5.36
N GLU A 30 -12.88 4.72 -5.78
CA GLU A 30 -13.93 5.72 -5.54
C GLU A 30 -14.75 5.43 -4.27
N GLN A 31 -14.90 4.15 -3.93
CA GLN A 31 -15.63 3.68 -2.76
C GLN A 31 -14.69 2.93 -1.80
N MET A 32 -15.02 2.90 -0.51
CA MET A 32 -14.18 2.22 0.50
C MET A 32 -14.05 0.70 0.26
N GLN A 33 -14.99 0.11 -0.46
CA GLN A 33 -14.93 -1.29 -0.89
C GLN A 33 -13.93 -1.55 -2.02
N ASP A 34 -13.53 -0.50 -2.75
CA ASP A 34 -12.57 -0.59 -3.85
C ASP A 34 -11.12 -0.69 -3.34
N ARG A 35 -10.89 -0.41 -2.04
CA ARG A 35 -9.56 -0.37 -1.41
C ARG A 35 -8.71 -1.60 -1.74
N ILE A 36 -7.41 -1.36 -1.89
CA ILE A 36 -6.40 -2.43 -1.97
C ILE A 36 -6.06 -2.83 -0.54
N ALA A 37 -6.48 -4.02 -0.12
CA ALA A 37 -6.11 -4.57 1.18
C ALA A 37 -4.64 -5.01 1.18
N LEU A 38 -3.94 -4.76 2.28
CA LEU A 38 -2.53 -5.09 2.47
C LEU A 38 -2.37 -5.91 3.74
N GLU A 39 -1.51 -6.92 3.69
CA GLU A 39 -1.02 -7.66 4.84
C GLU A 39 0.33 -7.10 5.29
N TRP A 40 0.47 -6.81 6.59
CA TRP A 40 1.74 -6.38 7.18
C TRP A 40 2.73 -7.54 7.28
N LEU A 41 3.94 -7.35 6.76
CA LEU A 41 5.02 -8.34 6.83
C LEU A 41 6.09 -7.96 7.86
N ASP A 42 6.49 -6.69 7.90
CA ASP A 42 7.50 -6.18 8.83
C ASP A 42 7.28 -4.70 9.11
N ILE A 43 7.58 -4.28 10.35
CA ILE A 43 7.64 -2.87 10.76
C ILE A 43 8.86 -2.70 11.64
N ARG A 44 9.77 -1.83 11.23
CA ARG A 44 10.96 -1.52 12.03
C ARG A 44 11.44 -0.09 11.86
N GLN A 45 12.18 0.41 12.85
CA GLN A 45 12.86 1.69 12.76
C GLN A 45 14.17 1.54 11.97
N VAL A 46 14.46 2.52 11.10
CA VAL A 46 15.71 2.65 10.34
C VAL A 46 16.16 4.11 10.46
N GLY A 47 17.12 4.37 11.35
CA GLY A 47 17.48 5.73 11.70
C GLY A 47 16.32 6.44 12.42
N ASP A 48 15.91 7.59 11.90
CA ASP A 48 14.77 8.37 12.39
C ASP A 48 13.43 8.01 11.72
N ALA A 49 13.45 7.14 10.70
CA ALA A 49 12.27 6.75 9.94
C ALA A 49 11.75 5.35 10.31
N LEU A 50 10.48 5.09 10.03
CA LEU A 50 9.90 3.75 10.04
C LEU A 50 9.99 3.15 8.63
N ARG A 51 10.45 1.91 8.53
CA ARG A 51 10.29 1.08 7.34
C ARG A 51 9.16 0.09 7.56
N ILE A 52 8.20 0.10 6.66
CA ILE A 52 7.04 -0.78 6.67
C ILE A 52 7.07 -1.62 5.40
N THR A 53 7.03 -2.94 5.56
CA THR A 53 6.89 -3.89 4.46
C THR A 53 5.50 -4.51 4.52
N ALA A 54 4.78 -4.50 3.41
CA ALA A 54 3.45 -5.07 3.28
C ALA A 54 3.29 -5.74 1.91
N ARG A 55 2.35 -6.67 1.77
CA ARG A 55 1.99 -7.26 0.47
C ARG A 55 0.51 -7.06 0.18
N PRO A 56 0.10 -6.87 -1.09
CA PRO A 56 -1.31 -6.87 -1.44
C PRO A 56 -1.96 -8.23 -1.13
N GLU A 57 -3.16 -8.18 -0.56
CA GLU A 57 -3.97 -9.39 -0.47
C GLU A 57 -4.40 -9.82 -1.87
N THR A 58 -3.92 -10.98 -2.33
CA THR A 58 -4.44 -11.61 -3.53
C THR A 58 -5.86 -12.06 -3.25
N LYS A 59 -6.85 -11.46 -3.90
CA LYS A 59 -8.18 -12.07 -4.02
C LYS A 59 -8.03 -13.37 -4.83
N GLN A 60 -7.87 -14.50 -4.15
CA GLN A 60 -7.99 -15.81 -4.78
C GLN A 60 -9.44 -15.95 -5.27
N GLY A 61 -9.69 -15.71 -6.56
CA GLY A 61 -11.05 -15.78 -7.08
C GLY A 61 -11.32 -15.38 -8.53
N GLU A 62 -10.35 -15.32 -9.44
CA GLU A 62 -10.63 -15.14 -10.88
C GLU A 62 -9.67 -15.95 -11.79
N SER A 63 -9.39 -17.21 -11.43
CA SER A 63 -8.83 -18.17 -12.38
C SER A 63 -9.73 -19.39 -12.42
N GLY A 64 -10.76 -19.33 -13.27
CA GLY A 64 -11.77 -20.37 -13.37
C GLY A 64 -13.00 -19.97 -14.16
N LYS A 65 -12.82 -19.35 -15.34
CA LYS A 65 -13.87 -19.35 -16.36
C LYS A 65 -13.24 -19.27 -17.76
N VAL A 66 -12.84 -20.44 -18.24
CA VAL A 66 -12.82 -20.80 -19.67
C VAL A 66 -14.05 -21.62 -19.96
#